data_AF-A0A4Q5TNA8-F1
#
_entry.id   AF-A0A4Q5TNA8-F1
#
_cell.length_a   1.000
_cell.length_b   1.000
_cell.length_c   1.000
_cell.angle_alpha   90.00
_cell.angle_beta   90.00
_cell.angle_gamma   90.00
#
_symmetry.space_group_name_H-M   'P 1'
#
loop_
_entity.id
_entity.type
_entity.pdbx_description
1 polymer ?
#
loop_
_entity_poly.entity_id
_entity_poly.type
_entity_poly.pdbx_seq_one_letter_code
_entity_poly.pdbx_strand_id
1 'polypeptide(L)'
;MTEAKKKEIKVSYISYEEYTDYSYIDVATWFIVNALQQYVYFHTSDRAEAQRVCNEIYGAGFYTVKTSKIQKTKSSREDGGYSAYGNNSRKGFAANLRKTV
;
A
#
# COMPACT_ATOMS: atom_id res chain seq x y z
N MET A 1 -10.83 -24.20 12.55
CA MET A 1 -10.99 -22.75 12.29
C MET A 1 -10.18 -22.03 13.34
N THR A 2 -9.01 -21.52 12.98
CA THR A 2 -8.04 -20.96 13.93
C THR A 2 -8.45 -19.52 14.22
N GLU A 3 -8.84 -19.25 15.46
CA GLU A 3 -9.25 -17.93 15.92
C GLU A 3 -8.02 -17.00 15.93
N ALA A 4 -7.95 -16.10 14.95
CA ALA A 4 -6.86 -15.14 14.85
C ALA A 4 -6.96 -14.15 16.03
N LYS A 5 -6.01 -14.24 16.95
CA LYS A 5 -5.86 -13.35 18.09
C LYS A 5 -5.90 -11.89 17.61
N LYS A 6 -6.90 -11.12 18.06
CA LYS A 6 -7.05 -9.70 17.69
C LYS A 6 -5.84 -8.93 18.22
N LYS A 7 -4.90 -8.59 17.33
CA LYS A 7 -3.71 -7.83 17.68
C LYS A 7 -4.12 -6.36 17.87
N GLU A 8 -3.87 -5.80 19.04
CA GLU A 8 -4.07 -4.37 19.27
C GLU A 8 -3.08 -3.59 18.39
N ILE A 9 -3.60 -2.80 17.46
CA ILE A 9 -2.79 -2.02 16.53
C ILE A 9 -2.38 -0.73 17.25
N LYS A 10 -1.07 -0.55 17.45
CA LYS A 10 -0.52 0.68 18.01
C LYS A 10 -0.72 1.83 17.01
N VAL A 11 -1.14 2.99 17.51
CA VAL A 11 -1.29 4.24 16.74
C VAL A 11 -0.27 5.25 17.25
N SER A 12 0.45 5.90 16.34
CA SER A 12 1.43 6.95 16.65
C SER A 12 1.00 8.26 15.98
N TYR A 13 1.05 9.35 16.73
CA TYR A 13 0.75 10.69 16.25
C TYR A 13 2.07 11.45 16.11
N ILE A 14 2.34 11.98 14.93
CA ILE A 14 3.52 12.80 14.63
C ILE A 14 3.04 14.17 14.17
N SER A 15 3.65 15.23 14.71
CA SER A 15 3.36 16.60 14.32
C SER A 15 3.90 16.90 12.92
N TYR A 16 3.38 17.95 12.28
CA TYR A 16 3.90 18.38 10.99
C TYR A 16 5.38 18.78 11.07
N GLU A 17 5.78 19.46 12.15
CA GLU A 17 7.15 19.94 12.36
C GLU A 17 8.15 18.78 12.41
N GLU A 18 7.82 17.72 13.15
CA GLU A 18 8.63 16.50 13.22
C GLU A 18 8.71 15.78 11.87
N TYR A 19 7.61 15.75 11.11
CA TYR A 19 7.58 15.09 9.80
C TYR A 19 8.42 15.85 8.75
N THR A 20 8.49 17.18 8.86
CA THR A 20 9.25 18.02 7.91
C THR A 20 10.76 17.98 8.14
N ASP A 21 11.24 17.40 9.23
CA ASP A 21 12.67 17.27 9.48
C ASP A 21 13.32 16.35 8.43
N TYR A 22 14.44 16.79 7.85
CA TYR A 22 15.14 16.05 6.80
C TYR A 22 15.69 14.69 7.26
N SER A 23 15.91 14.52 8.57
CA SER A 23 16.41 13.28 9.16
C SER A 23 15.28 12.36 9.63
N TYR A 24 14.02 12.77 9.49
CA TYR A 24 12.88 12.00 9.92
C TYR A 24 12.71 10.73 9.08
N ILE A 25 12.47 9.61 9.77
CA ILE A 25 12.19 8.31 9.17
C ILE A 25 10.78 7.90 9.58
N ASP A 26 9.96 7.53 8.60
CA ASP A 26 8.59 7.10 8.85
C ASP A 26 8.54 5.93 9.82
N VAL A 27 7.75 6.09 10.88
CA VAL A 27 7.64 5.09 11.96
C VAL A 27 6.90 3.84 11.48
N ALA A 28 5.97 3.97 10.53
CA ALA A 28 5.23 2.86 9.95
C ALA A 28 4.94 3.07 8.45
N THR A 29 4.40 2.03 7.83
CA THR A 29 4.09 2.05 6.38
C THR A 29 2.77 2.74 6.06
N TRP A 30 1.78 2.66 6.96
CA TRP A 30 0.41 3.11 6.73
C TRP A 30 0.11 4.34 7.59
N PHE A 31 -0.39 5.40 6.97
CA PHE A 31 -0.70 6.63 7.69
C PHE A 31 -1.90 7.38 7.10
N ILE A 32 -2.46 8.29 7.89
CA ILE A 32 -3.38 9.34 7.45
C ILE A 32 -2.87 10.71 7.89
N VAL A 33 -3.40 11.77 7.28
CA VAL A 33 -3.22 13.15 7.76
C VAL A 33 -4.57 13.61 8.29
N ASN A 34 -4.63 13.95 9.58
CA ASN A 34 -5.87 14.41 10.20
C ASN A 34 -6.13 15.90 9.88
N ALA A 35 -7.30 16.41 10.28
CA ALA A 35 -7.66 17.82 10.10
C ALA A 35 -6.73 18.82 10.83
N LEU A 36 -5.98 18.35 11.83
CA LEU A 36 -4.97 19.14 12.56
C LEU A 36 -3.58 19.06 11.92
N GLN A 37 -3.47 18.52 10.70
CA GLN A 37 -2.22 18.32 9.98
C GLN A 37 -1.20 17.42 10.69
N GLN A 38 -1.66 16.56 11.59
CA GLN A 38 -0.85 15.53 12.23
C GLN A 38 -0.85 14.26 11.38
N TYR A 39 0.32 13.64 11.29
CA TYR A 39 0.51 12.36 10.63
C TYR A 39 0.22 11.23 11.62
N VAL A 40 -0.83 10.46 11.36
CA VAL A 40 -1.27 9.37 12.23
C VAL A 40 -0.88 8.05 11.59
N TYR A 41 0.07 7.36 12.21
CA TYR A 41 0.64 6.11 11.72
C TYR A 41 0.01 4.91 12.41
N PHE A 42 -0.28 3.87 11.62
CA PHE A 42 -0.84 2.61 12.08
C PHE A 42 0.20 1.50 11.95
N HIS A 43 0.55 0.88 13.07
CA HIS A 43 1.56 -0.19 13.15
C HIS A 43 0.96 -1.55 12.74
N THR A 44 0.65 -1.70 11.46
CA THR A 44 0.19 -2.96 10.88
C THR A 44 0.88 -3.23 9.54
N SER A 45 0.87 -4.49 9.11
CA SER A 45 1.32 -4.89 7.78
C SER A 45 0.18 -4.83 6.76
N ASP A 46 -1.08 -4.95 7.20
CA ASP A 46 -2.24 -4.99 6.31
C ASP A 46 -2.93 -3.63 6.19
N ARG A 47 -3.21 -3.21 4.95
CA ARG A 47 -3.92 -1.96 4.65
C ARG A 47 -5.38 -2.02 5.08
N ALA A 48 -6.05 -3.17 4.92
CA ALA A 48 -7.47 -3.28 5.24
C ALA A 48 -7.71 -3.13 6.74
N GLU A 49 -6.84 -3.73 7.57
CA GLU A 49 -6.84 -3.51 9.01
C GLU A 49 -6.56 -2.05 9.39
N ALA A 50 -5.58 -1.39 8.77
CA ALA A 50 -5.31 0.02 9.02
C ALA A 50 -6.53 0.91 8.72
N GLN A 51 -7.21 0.65 7.61
CA GLN A 51 -8.42 1.38 7.24
C GLN A 51 -9.57 1.11 8.22
N ARG A 52 -9.71 -0.13 8.72
CA ARG A 52 -10.71 -0.46 9.73
C ARG A 52 -10.48 0.34 11.02
N VAL A 53 -9.24 0.38 11.53
CA VAL A 53 -8.90 1.15 12.73
C VAL A 53 -9.10 2.65 12.51
N CYS A 54 -8.72 3.16 11.34
CA CYS A 54 -9.00 4.55 10.97
C CYS A 54 -10.50 4.87 11.00
N ASN A 55 -11.34 4.00 10.45
CA ASN A 55 -12.79 4.18 10.43
C ASN A 55 -13.39 4.09 11.85
N GLU A 56 -12.80 3.30 12.75
CA GLU A 56 -13.21 3.19 14.15
C GLU A 56 -12.91 4.47 14.94
N ILE A 57 -11.76 5.10 14.69
CA ILE A 57 -11.32 6.30 15.41
C ILE A 57 -11.99 7.58 14.87
N TYR A 58 -12.03 7.73 13.55
CA TYR A 58 -12.42 8.99 12.89
C TYR A 58 -13.77 8.94 12.19
N GLY A 59 -14.40 7.76 12.12
CA GLY A 59 -15.60 7.51 11.34
C GLY A 59 -15.29 7.00 9.93
N ALA A 60 -16.22 6.22 9.38
CA ALA A 60 -16.08 5.61 8.06
C ALA A 60 -16.20 6.67 6.95
N GLY A 61 -15.26 6.65 5.99
CA GLY A 61 -15.34 7.45 4.76
C GLY A 61 -14.69 8.84 4.83
N PHE A 62 -14.25 9.31 5.99
CA PHE A 62 -13.59 10.62 6.12
C PHE A 62 -12.12 10.61 5.67
N TYR A 63 -11.40 9.53 5.95
CA TYR A 63 -9.98 9.42 5.68
C TYR A 63 -9.66 8.14 4.91
N THR A 64 -8.73 8.25 3.97
CA THR A 64 -8.19 7.11 3.23
C THR A 64 -6.75 6.87 3.65
N VAL A 65 -6.43 5.64 4.06
CA VAL A 65 -5.07 5.26 4.44
C VAL A 65 -4.13 5.33 3.24
N LYS A 66 -3.06 6.10 3.41
CA LYS A 66 -1.94 6.29 2.46
C LYS A 66 -0.75 5.44 2.88
N THR A 67 0.22 5.30 1.97
CA THR A 67 1.48 4.61 2.23
C THR A 67 2.64 5.59 2.22
N SER A 68 3.59 5.44 3.15
CA SER A 68 4.78 6.30 3.25
C SER A 68 5.79 6.04 2.14
N LYS A 69 5.92 4.78 1.72
CA LYS A 69 6.83 4.37 0.65
C LYS A 69 6.06 3.73 -0.49
N ILE A 70 6.59 3.88 -1.72
CA ILE A 70 6.03 3.24 -2.90
C ILE A 70 6.05 1.73 -2.70
N GLN A 71 4.86 1.15 -2.46
CA GLN A 71 4.67 -0.29 -2.45
C GLN A 71 4.60 -0.76 -3.90
N LYS A 72 5.71 -1.27 -4.43
CA LYS A 72 5.68 -1.98 -5.71
C LYS A 72 4.97 -3.31 -5.46
N THR A 73 3.68 -3.39 -5.80
CA THR A 73 3.03 -4.68 -5.94
C THR A 73 3.71 -5.41 -7.08
N LYS A 74 4.07 -6.68 -6.85
CA LYS A 74 4.56 -7.56 -7.91
C LYS A 74 3.59 -7.45 -9.09
N SER A 75 4.11 -7.15 -10.28
CA SER A 75 3.28 -7.28 -11.49
C SER A 75 2.80 -8.73 -11.55
N SER A 76 1.58 -8.98 -12.00
CA SER A 76 1.02 -10.34 -12.08
C SER A 76 1.85 -11.29 -12.99
N ARG A 77 2.97 -10.83 -13.55
CA ARG A 77 3.81 -11.46 -14.57
C ARG A 77 5.28 -11.11 -14.35
N GLU A 78 5.85 -11.62 -13.25
CA GLU A 78 7.27 -11.46 -12.92
C GLU A 78 8.21 -12.36 -13.76
N ASP A 79 7.68 -13.24 -14.62
CA ASP A 79 8.49 -14.14 -15.48
C ASP A 79 9.15 -13.43 -16.68
N GLY A 80 8.96 -12.12 -16.83
CA GLY A 80 9.35 -11.40 -18.05
C GLY A 80 8.56 -11.87 -19.28
N GLY A 81 7.32 -12.32 -19.05
CA GLY A 81 6.38 -12.71 -20.09
C GLY A 81 5.86 -11.50 -20.87
N TYR A 82 5.42 -11.71 -22.11
CA TYR A 82 4.90 -10.65 -22.98
C TYR A 82 3.73 -9.89 -22.32
N SER A 83 3.72 -8.57 -22.46
CA SER A 83 2.64 -7.69 -21.97
C SER A 83 1.34 -7.83 -22.74
N ALA A 84 1.39 -8.39 -23.95
CA ALA A 84 0.25 -8.69 -24.80
C ALA A 84 0.24 -10.18 -25.19
N TYR A 85 -0.88 -10.85 -24.95
CA TYR A 85 -1.13 -12.22 -25.43
C TYR A 85 -2.01 -12.13 -26.66
N GLY A 86 -1.49 -12.55 -27.80
CA GLY A 86 -2.33 -12.79 -28.97
C GLY A 86 -3.33 -13.91 -28.65
N ASN A 87 -4.62 -13.67 -28.86
CA ASN A 87 -5.60 -14.76 -28.90
C ASN A 87 -5.28 -15.64 -30.13
N ASN A 88 -5.40 -16.97 -29.97
CA ASN A 88 -4.95 -17.98 -30.92
C ASN A 88 -5.86 -18.08 -32.17
N SER A 89 -6.19 -16.95 -32.78
CA SER A 89 -7.21 -16.84 -33.82
C SER A 89 -6.69 -16.28 -35.14
N ARG A 90 -5.47 -15.69 -35.21
CA ARG A 90 -4.89 -15.23 -36.48
C ARG A 90 -3.37 -15.38 -36.55
N LYS A 91 -2.93 -15.92 -37.70
CA LYS A 91 -1.54 -16.08 -38.19
C LYS A 91 -0.65 -14.90 -37.78
N GLY A 92 0.15 -15.10 -36.74
CA GLY A 92 1.00 -14.07 -36.15
C GLY A 92 1.75 -14.62 -34.95
N PHE A 93 2.29 -15.83 -35.09
CA PHE A 93 3.11 -16.45 -34.04
C PHE A 93 4.39 -15.62 -33.87
N ALA A 94 4.68 -15.24 -32.63
CA ALA A 94 5.77 -14.37 -32.20
C ALA A 94 7.16 -15.03 -32.36
N ALA A 95 7.53 -15.45 -33.57
CA ALA A 95 8.87 -15.98 -33.84
C ALA A 95 9.95 -14.87 -33.84
N ASN A 96 9.55 -13.61 -34.00
CA ASN A 96 10.43 -12.47 -34.26
C ASN A 96 10.28 -11.31 -33.28
N LEU A 97 9.45 -11.44 -32.24
CA LEU A 97 9.34 -10.43 -31.19
C LEU A 97 10.40 -10.69 -30.12
N ARG A 98 11.33 -9.75 -29.93
CA ARG A 98 12.33 -9.84 -28.87
C ARG A 98 11.70 -9.58 -27.51
N LYS A 99 12.15 -10.32 -26.49
CA LYS A 99 11.81 -10.09 -25.08
C LYS A 99 12.11 -8.63 -24.73
N THR A 100 11.10 -7.93 -24.23
CA THR A 100 11.28 -6.66 -23.52
C THR A 100 11.95 -6.96 -22.18
N VAL A 101 13.19 -6.49 -22.02
CA VAL A 101 13.94 -6.46 -20.77
C VAL A 101 13.29 -5.49 -19.80
#